data_AF-A0A0B1RXX5-F1
#
_entry.id   AF-A0A0B1RXX5-F1
#
_cell.length_a   1.000
_cell.length_b   1.000
_cell.length_c   1.000
_cell.angle_alpha   90.00
_cell.angle_beta   90.00
_cell.angle_gamma   90.00
#
_symmetry.space_group_name_H-M   'P 1'
#
loop_
_entity.id
_entity.type
_entity.pdbx_description
1 polymer ?
#
loop_
_entity_poly.entity_id
_entity_poly.type
_entity_poly.pdbx_seq_one_letter_code
_entity_poly.pdbx_strand_id
1 'polypeptide(L)'
;MSKTVEGLNHAYELRDSSPEDLIFDLFKMPNKDEASISKLIKVLKSFGLRDSDPRLRHMMEKMKSFEDEDDDARNFLLPREKFKE
;
A
#
# COMPACT_ATOMS: atom_id res chain seq x y z
N MET A 1 12.56 -15.13 2.73
CA MET A 1 11.26 -14.42 2.83
C MET A 1 11.51 -12.94 2.59
N SER A 2 10.55 -12.17 2.09
CA SER A 2 10.76 -10.71 1.93
C SER A 2 10.62 -10.00 3.27
N LYS A 3 11.35 -8.89 3.47
CA LYS A 3 11.25 -8.07 4.69
C LYS A 3 9.82 -7.60 5.00
N THR A 4 9.00 -7.42 3.96
CA THR A 4 7.58 -7.07 4.11
C THR A 4 6.78 -8.19 4.78
N VAL A 5 7.05 -9.45 4.43
CA VAL A 5 6.37 -10.59 5.05
C VAL A 5 6.78 -10.74 6.52
N GLU A 6 8.06 -10.55 6.83
CA GLU A 6 8.52 -10.53 8.24
C GLU A 6 7.86 -9.38 9.02
N GLY A 7 7.81 -8.18 8.46
CA GLY A 7 7.15 -7.05 9.11
C GLY A 7 5.66 -7.27 9.36
N LEU A 8 4.95 -7.91 8.42
CA LEU A 8 3.53 -8.27 8.60
C LEU A 8 3.34 -9.28 9.74
N ASN A 9 4.26 -10.23 9.92
CA ASN A 9 4.18 -11.21 11.00
C ASN A 9 4.41 -10.60 12.38
N HIS A 10 5.16 -9.50 12.49
CA HIS A 10 5.47 -8.81 13.75
C HIS A 10 4.66 -7.51 13.98
N ALA A 11 3.60 -7.29 13.19
CA ALA A 11 2.75 -6.10 13.26
C ALA A 11 2.20 -5.78 14.66
N TYR A 12 2.00 -6.80 15.50
CA TYR A 12 1.46 -6.66 16.86
C TYR A 12 2.41 -5.91 17.83
N GLU A 13 3.69 -5.72 17.47
CA GLU A 13 4.69 -5.02 18.26
C GLU A 13 4.63 -3.49 18.04
N LEU A 14 3.92 -3.02 16.99
CA LEU A 14 3.84 -1.63 16.57
C LEU A 14 2.53 -0.94 17.02
N ARG A 15 2.00 -1.36 18.17
CA ARG A 15 0.64 -1.04 18.68
C ARG A 15 0.29 0.44 18.86
N ASP A 16 1.26 1.34 18.88
CA ASP A 16 1.02 2.79 19.01
C ASP A 16 0.71 3.48 17.67
N SER A 17 0.83 2.78 16.54
CA SER A 17 0.54 3.30 15.19
C SER A 17 -0.83 2.84 14.69
N SER A 18 -1.51 3.69 13.92
CA SER A 18 -2.74 3.26 13.25
C SER A 18 -2.43 2.13 12.25
N PRO A 19 -3.37 1.23 11.94
CA PRO A 19 -3.15 0.19 10.93
C PRO A 19 -2.66 0.76 9.61
N GLU A 20 -3.17 1.92 9.20
CA GLU A 20 -2.77 2.61 7.96
C GLU A 20 -1.34 3.13 8.04
N ASP A 21 -0.90 3.66 9.19
CA ASP A 21 0.50 4.06 9.42
C ASP A 21 1.45 2.88 9.30
N LEU A 22 1.08 1.74 9.90
CA LEU A 22 1.88 0.53 9.83
C LEU A 22 2.01 0.04 8.39
N ILE A 23 0.90 -0.02 7.66
CA ILE A 23 0.92 -0.44 6.25
C ILE A 23 1.75 0.56 5.42
N PHE A 24 1.63 1.87 5.66
CA PHE A 24 2.49 2.85 5.01
C PHE A 24 3.98 2.54 5.23
N ASP A 25 4.40 2.32 6.49
CA ASP A 25 5.80 2.05 6.82
C ASP A 25 6.33 0.75 6.18
N LEU A 26 5.49 -0.28 6.08
CA LEU A 26 5.83 -1.54 5.41
C LEU A 26 6.08 -1.38 3.89
N PHE A 27 5.42 -0.41 3.26
CA PHE A 27 5.51 -0.15 1.82
C PHE A 27 6.27 1.13 1.45
N LYS A 28 6.79 1.86 2.45
CA LYS A 28 7.62 3.05 2.29
C LYS A 28 8.88 2.73 1.48
N MET A 29 9.21 3.60 0.53
CA MET A 29 10.42 3.48 -0.27
C MET A 29 11.65 3.90 0.54
N PRO A 30 12.80 3.20 0.42
CA PRO A 30 14.03 3.64 1.08
C PRO A 30 14.39 5.06 0.68
N ASN A 31 14.71 5.90 1.66
CA ASN A 31 15.09 7.31 1.46
C ASN A 31 14.02 8.22 0.84
N LYS A 32 12.75 7.80 0.82
CA LYS A 32 11.61 8.62 0.39
C LYS A 32 10.51 8.58 1.43
N ASP A 33 9.79 9.68 1.62
CA ASP A 33 8.59 9.70 2.48
C ASP A 33 7.32 9.37 1.70
N GLU A 34 7.41 8.35 0.85
CA GLU A 34 6.34 7.89 -0.02
C GLU A 34 6.26 6.37 0.02
N ALA A 35 5.04 5.83 0.01
CA ALA A 35 4.79 4.39 -0.01
C ALA A 35 4.33 3.93 -1.40
N SER A 36 4.78 2.75 -1.80
CA SER A 36 4.45 2.16 -3.10
C SER A 36 3.15 1.36 -3.04
N ILE A 37 2.11 1.94 -3.62
CA ILE A 37 0.80 1.30 -3.78
C ILE A 37 0.89 0.08 -4.71
N SER A 38 1.66 0.19 -5.79
CA SER A 38 1.84 -0.94 -6.71
C SER A 38 2.46 -2.16 -6.01
N LYS A 39 3.33 -1.97 -5.01
CA LYS A 39 3.85 -3.06 -4.17
C LYS A 39 2.79 -3.64 -3.25
N LEU A 40 1.98 -2.80 -2.61
CA LEU A 40 0.84 -3.23 -1.79
C LEU A 40 -0.11 -4.13 -2.60
N ILE A 41 -0.52 -3.70 -3.79
CA ILE A 41 -1.39 -4.49 -4.69
C ILE A 41 -0.77 -5.84 -5.06
N LYS A 42 0.53 -5.89 -5.38
CA LYS A 42 1.23 -7.16 -5.66
C LYS A 42 1.19 -8.11 -4.47
N VAL A 43 1.34 -7.60 -3.25
CA VAL A 43 1.24 -8.41 -2.03
C VAL A 43 -0.19 -8.90 -1.82
N LEU A 44 -1.22 -8.06 -1.96
CA LEU A 44 -2.62 -8.47 -1.87
C LEU A 44 -2.94 -9.59 -2.89
N LYS A 45 -2.45 -9.46 -4.13
CA LYS A 45 -2.57 -10.50 -5.16
C LYS A 45 -1.89 -11.81 -4.77
N SER A 46 -0.73 -11.74 -4.12
CA SER A 46 -0.02 -12.94 -3.62
C SER A 46 -0.78 -13.68 -2.51
N PHE A 47 -1.64 -12.97 -1.76
CA PHE A 47 -2.57 -13.56 -0.79
C PHE A 47 -3.90 -14.03 -1.41
N GLY A 48 -4.04 -13.97 -2.74
CA GLY A 48 -5.21 -14.44 -3.46
C GLY A 48 -6.35 -13.42 -3.60
N LEU A 49 -6.15 -12.18 -3.16
CA LEU A 49 -7.12 -11.10 -3.38
C LEU A 49 -7.02 -10.58 -4.82
N ARG A 50 -8.18 -10.38 -5.46
CA ARG A 50 -8.28 -9.95 -6.85
C ARG A 50 -8.72 -8.50 -6.95
N ASP A 51 -8.40 -7.85 -8.06
CA ASP A 51 -8.80 -6.47 -8.33
C ASP A 51 -10.32 -6.31 -8.41
N SER A 52 -11.03 -7.38 -8.77
CA SER A 52 -12.49 -7.46 -8.80
C SER A 52 -13.13 -7.80 -7.45
N ASP A 53 -12.36 -7.94 -6.37
CA ASP A 53 -12.92 -8.21 -5.04
C ASP A 53 -13.80 -7.03 -4.59
N PRO A 54 -15.12 -7.24 -4.35
CA PRO A 54 -16.03 -6.16 -4.00
C PRO A 54 -15.63 -5.39 -2.75
N ARG A 55 -14.89 -6.02 -1.82
CA ARG A 55 -14.43 -5.39 -0.57
C ARG A 55 -13.30 -4.40 -0.83
N LEU A 56 -12.55 -4.57 -1.92
CA LEU A 56 -11.47 -3.69 -2.34
C LEU A 56 -11.92 -2.63 -3.34
N ARG A 57 -13.19 -2.64 -3.78
CA ARG A 57 -13.71 -1.76 -4.83
C ARG A 57 -13.41 -0.29 -4.56
N HIS A 58 -13.70 0.19 -3.35
CA HIS A 58 -13.50 1.61 -2.99
C HIS A 58 -12.02 2.02 -3.13
N MET A 59 -11.11 1.17 -2.65
CA MET A 59 -9.68 1.39 -2.76
C MET A 59 -9.23 1.43 -4.23
N MET A 60 -9.71 0.49 -5.05
CA MET A 60 -9.37 0.42 -6.48
C MET A 60 -9.93 1.60 -7.28
N GLU A 61 -11.15 2.07 -6.95
CA GLU A 61 -11.74 3.29 -7.53
C GLU A 61 -10.90 4.53 -7.20
N LYS A 62 -10.45 4.64 -5.94
CA LYS A 62 -9.60 5.74 -5.50
C LYS A 62 -8.23 5.72 -6.18
N MET A 63 -7.62 4.55 -6.36
CA MET A 63 -6.37 4.42 -7.11
C MET A 63 -6.47 4.92 -8.54
N LYS A 64 -7.58 4.63 -9.24
CA LYS A 64 -7.80 5.14 -10.60
C LYS A 64 -7.87 6.66 -10.66
N SER A 65 -8.37 7.31 -9.61
CA SER A 65 -8.40 8.78 -9.56
C SER A 65 -7.01 9.41 -9.51
N PHE A 66 -5.98 8.65 -9.08
CA PHE A 66 -4.58 9.08 -9.10
C PHE A 66 -3.87 8.74 -10.42
N GLU A 67 -4.37 7.77 -11.20
CA GLU A 67 -3.83 7.41 -12.52
C GLU A 67 -4.01 8.53 -13.55
N ASP A 68 -5.10 9.31 -13.46
CA ASP A 68 -5.34 10.45 -14.35
C ASP A 68 -4.40 11.65 -14.08
N GLU A 69 -3.75 11.70 -12.90
CA GLU A 69 -2.85 12.79 -12.51
C GLU A 69 -1.38 12.54 -12.87
N ASP A 70 -0.95 11.28 -13.06
CA ASP A 70 0.47 10.90 -13.16
C ASP A 70 0.68 9.82 -14.26
N ASP A 71 0.99 10.26 -15.48
CA ASP A 71 1.11 9.46 -16.72
C ASP A 71 2.30 8.45 -16.69
N ASP A 72 3.07 8.42 -15.61
CA ASP A 72 4.20 7.50 -15.39
C ASP A 72 3.78 6.30 -14.53
N ALA A 73 3.06 5.36 -15.16
CA ALA A 73 2.50 4.11 -14.59
C ALA A 73 3.48 3.18 -13.83
N ARG A 74 4.75 3.55 -13.67
CA ARG A 74 5.80 2.69 -13.10
C ARG A 74 6.02 2.86 -11.61
N ASN A 75 5.49 3.90 -10.97
CA ASN A 75 5.65 4.08 -9.53
C ASN A 75 4.51 4.91 -8.93
N PHE A 76 3.35 4.27 -8.66
CA PHE A 76 2.33 4.87 -7.79
C PHE A 76 2.88 4.98 -6.37
N LEU A 77 3.50 6.12 -6.11
CA LEU A 77 4.06 6.53 -4.84
C LEU A 77 3.14 7.58 -4.23
N LEU A 78 2.64 7.31 -3.03
CA LEU A 78 1.79 8.26 -2.32
C LEU A 78 2.50 8.74 -1.06
N PRO A 79 2.43 10.05 -0.75
CA PRO A 79 2.84 10.56 0.56
C PRO A 79 1.91 10.02 1.65
N ARG A 80 2.37 10.06 2.91
CA ARG A 80 1.66 9.44 4.05
C ARG A 80 0.20 9.85 4.17
N GLU A 81 -0.09 11.14 4.02
CA GLU A 81 -1.47 11.66 4.14
C GLU A 81 -2.37 11.07 3.07
N LYS A 82 -1.99 11.17 1.78
CA LYS A 82 -2.77 10.60 0.66
C LYS A 82 -2.89 9.07 0.73
N PHE A 83 -1.91 8.37 1.30
CA PHE A 83 -1.96 6.91 1.43
C PHE A 83 -3.03 6.45 2.44
N LYS A 84 -3.30 7.24 3.46
CA LYS A 84 -4.25 6.91 4.54
C LYS A 84 -5.71 7.17 4.15
N GLU A 85 -5.94 8.14 3.27
CA GLU A 85 -7.29 8.52 2.83
C GLU A 85 -7.94 7.44 1.97
#